data_AF-A0A815NP20-F1
#
_entry.id   AF-A0A815NP20-F1
#
_cell.length_a   1.000
_cell.length_b   1.000
_cell.length_c   1.000
_cell.angle_alpha   90.00
_cell.angle_beta   90.00
_cell.angle_gamma   90.00
#
_symmetry.space_group_name_H-M   'P 1'
#
loop_
_entity.id
_entity.type
_entity.pdbx_description
1 polymer ?
#
loop_
_entity_poly.entity_id
_entity_poly.type
_entity_poly.pdbx_seq_one_letter_code
_entity_poly.pdbx_strand_id
1 'polypeptide(L)'
;MDYVRGEHLISSIIQQITDLRKEEAFNEIYDQVKEFCDANHVDLDQPYRSCRKTAVPARFQECIIESTIGQRETVSTSKDFMSRIYLPLIDCMLVELNDRFSLKTLSLMKSISTVYPESGNFLNIDQVDEFCRHVDVDSSALKNEFNVIKSWIESKKVSDIIKFLNKLLPLSFAFPQTIKMISSATTISVSQ
;
A
#
# COMPACT_ATOMS: atom_id res chain seq x y z
N MET A 1 6.41 -15.79 -6.17
CA MET A 1 5.52 -14.62 -6.40
C MET A 1 5.74 -14.08 -7.80
N ASP A 2 4.72 -14.08 -8.65
CA ASP A 2 4.81 -13.53 -10.01
C ASP A 2 4.63 -12.00 -9.96
N TYR A 3 5.76 -11.29 -9.90
CA TYR A 3 5.82 -9.83 -9.77
C TYR A 3 5.06 -9.13 -10.90
N VAL A 4 5.15 -9.64 -12.13
CA VAL A 4 4.49 -9.05 -13.32
C VAL A 4 2.97 -9.13 -13.18
N ARG A 5 2.47 -10.26 -12.68
CA ARG A 5 1.05 -10.42 -12.37
C ARG A 5 0.60 -9.47 -11.26
N GLY A 6 1.43 -9.27 -10.23
CA GLY A 6 1.15 -8.33 -9.14
C GLY A 6 1.04 -6.89 -9.64
N GLU A 7 1.99 -6.45 -10.47
CA GLU A 7 2.00 -5.12 -11.08
C GLU A 7 0.73 -4.86 -11.91
N HIS A 8 0.36 -5.81 -12.77
CA HIS A 8 -0.88 -5.71 -13.56
C HIS A 8 -2.14 -5.61 -12.69
N LEU A 9 -2.22 -6.39 -11.61
CA LEU A 9 -3.36 -6.33 -10.68
C LEU A 9 -3.45 -4.97 -9.99
N ILE A 10 -2.32 -4.41 -9.56
CA ILE A 10 -2.27 -3.08 -8.94
C ILE A 10 -2.76 -2.01 -9.92
N SER A 11 -2.24 -2.00 -11.15
CA SER A 11 -2.67 -1.05 -12.18
C SER A 11 -4.16 -1.19 -12.48
N SER A 12 -4.68 -2.42 -12.51
CA SER A 12 -6.11 -2.68 -12.73
C SER A 12 -6.97 -2.13 -11.59
N ILE A 13 -6.55 -2.28 -10.34
CA ILE A 13 -7.27 -1.77 -9.17
C ILE A 13 -7.26 -0.24 -9.16
N ILE A 14 -6.09 0.38 -9.41
CA ILE A 14 -5.99 1.84 -9.49
C ILE A 14 -6.92 2.38 -10.58
N GLN A 15 -6.98 1.71 -11.73
CA GLN A 15 -7.88 2.08 -12.81
C GLN A 15 -9.36 1.96 -12.39
N GLN A 16 -9.76 0.87 -11.74
CA GLN A 16 -11.12 0.69 -11.24
C GLN A 16 -11.53 1.78 -10.22
N ILE A 17 -10.65 2.11 -9.28
CA ILE A 17 -10.92 3.17 -8.29
C ILE A 17 -10.95 4.54 -8.98
N THR A 18 -10.14 4.75 -10.02
CA THR A 18 -10.19 5.95 -10.85
C THR A 18 -11.53 6.05 -11.59
N ASP A 19 -12.06 4.93 -12.08
CA ASP A 19 -13.37 4.88 -12.72
C ASP A 19 -14.50 5.16 -11.71
N LEU A 20 -14.36 4.74 -10.44
CA LEU A 20 -15.29 5.10 -9.37
C LEU A 20 -15.32 6.61 -9.09
N ARG A 21 -14.28 7.37 -9.44
CA ARG A 21 -14.27 8.82 -9.27
C ARG A 21 -15.27 9.55 -10.19
N LYS A 22 -15.77 8.87 -11.23
CA LYS A 22 -16.74 9.42 -12.18
C LYS A 22 -18.09 9.67 -11.49
N GLU A 23 -18.82 10.66 -11.98
CA GLU A 23 -20.12 11.04 -11.39
C GLU A 23 -21.17 9.95 -11.58
N GLU A 24 -21.10 9.21 -12.69
CA GLU A 24 -22.00 8.09 -12.98
C GLU A 24 -21.87 6.98 -11.92
N ALA A 25 -20.64 6.65 -11.50
CA ALA A 25 -20.39 5.64 -10.48
C ALA A 25 -20.93 6.07 -9.10
N PHE A 26 -20.83 7.36 -8.77
CA PHE A 26 -21.46 7.90 -7.57
C PHE A 26 -22.98 7.74 -7.63
N ASN A 27 -23.60 8.10 -8.75
CA ASN A 27 -25.06 8.02 -8.90
C ASN A 27 -25.56 6.58 -8.77
N GLU A 28 -24.87 5.60 -9.37
CA GLU A 28 -25.20 4.17 -9.21
C GLU A 28 -25.17 3.72 -7.75
N ILE A 29 -24.12 4.09 -7.00
CA ILE A 29 -24.01 3.75 -5.58
C ILE A 29 -25.09 4.49 -4.77
N TYR A 30 -25.33 5.75 -5.07
CA TYR A 30 -26.32 6.57 -4.38
C TYR A 30 -27.74 6.04 -4.59
N ASP A 31 -28.07 5.61 -5.81
CA ASP A 31 -29.36 4.99 -6.14
C ASP A 31 -29.53 3.65 -5.43
N GLN A 32 -28.50 2.79 -5.39
CA GLN A 32 -28.54 1.54 -4.61
C GLN A 32 -28.76 1.78 -3.12
N VAL A 33 -28.11 2.80 -2.55
CA VAL A 33 -28.31 3.20 -1.15
C VAL A 33 -29.73 3.69 -0.94
N LYS A 34 -30.28 4.47 -1.88
CA LYS A 34 -31.65 4.95 -1.82
C LYS A 34 -32.67 3.81 -1.88
N GLU A 35 -32.51 2.88 -2.82
CA GLU A 35 -33.36 1.69 -2.92
C GLU A 35 -33.30 0.84 -1.64
N PHE A 36 -32.11 0.64 -1.08
CA PHE A 36 -31.94 -0.06 0.19
C PHE A 36 -32.65 0.65 1.35
N CYS A 37 -32.53 1.98 1.43
CA CYS A 37 -33.19 2.77 2.45
C CYS A 37 -34.72 2.73 2.33
N ASP A 38 -35.25 2.86 1.11
CA ASP A 38 -36.69 2.77 0.82
C ASP A 38 -37.25 1.39 1.22
N ALA A 39 -36.52 0.31 0.89
CA ALA A 39 -36.89 -1.05 1.25
C ALA A 39 -36.89 -1.33 2.76
N ASN A 40 -36.09 -0.59 3.52
CA ASN A 40 -35.95 -0.75 4.97
C ASN A 40 -36.63 0.37 5.78
N HIS A 41 -37.40 1.26 5.12
CA HIS A 41 -38.05 2.42 5.74
C HIS A 41 -37.10 3.34 6.50
N VAL A 42 -35.87 3.51 5.99
CA VAL A 42 -34.88 4.44 6.51
C VAL A 42 -35.03 5.78 5.79
N ASP A 43 -35.37 6.81 6.55
CA ASP A 43 -35.51 8.18 6.02
C ASP A 43 -34.12 8.81 5.80
N LEU A 44 -33.73 8.96 4.53
CA LEU A 44 -32.47 9.60 4.12
C LEU A 44 -32.49 11.12 4.26
N ASP A 45 -33.68 11.73 4.19
CA ASP A 45 -33.89 13.16 4.34
C ASP A 45 -34.19 13.54 5.79
N GLN A 46 -34.03 12.59 6.72
CA GLN A 46 -34.25 12.85 8.13
C GLN A 46 -33.31 13.98 8.56
N PRO A 47 -33.83 15.13 9.04
CA PRO A 47 -32.99 16.21 9.49
C PRO A 47 -32.10 15.65 10.60
N TYR A 48 -30.78 15.73 10.40
CA TYR A 48 -29.79 15.30 11.37
C TYR A 48 -30.24 15.81 12.73
N ARG A 49 -30.66 14.90 13.65
CA ARG A 49 -31.18 15.28 14.96
C ARG A 49 -30.19 16.26 15.53
N SER A 50 -30.59 17.52 15.66
CA SER A 50 -29.70 18.64 15.95
C SER A 50 -28.76 18.23 17.07
N CYS A 51 -27.53 17.85 16.72
CA CYS A 51 -26.50 17.68 17.71
C CYS A 51 -26.35 19.08 18.29
N ARG A 52 -26.56 19.17 19.61
CA ARG A 52 -26.66 20.40 20.39
C ARG A 52 -25.77 21.48 19.77
N LYS A 53 -26.35 22.54 19.20
CA LYS A 53 -25.55 23.63 18.62
C LYS A 53 -24.51 24.03 19.65
N THR A 54 -23.24 23.78 19.35
CA THR A 54 -22.13 24.14 20.24
C THR A 54 -22.08 25.65 20.28
N ALA A 55 -22.73 26.23 21.27
CA ALA A 55 -22.63 27.65 21.54
C ALA A 55 -21.21 27.93 22.00
N VAL A 56 -20.62 29.01 21.49
CA VAL A 56 -19.34 29.52 22.00
C VAL A 56 -19.51 29.77 23.51
N PRO A 57 -18.65 29.21 24.37
CA PRO A 57 -18.73 29.45 25.80
C PRO A 57 -18.70 30.96 26.09
N ALA A 58 -19.53 31.45 27.01
CA ALA A 58 -19.71 32.89 27.27
C ALA A 58 -18.38 33.64 27.49
N ARG A 59 -17.38 32.96 28.07
CA ARG A 59 -16.02 33.47 28.31
C ARG A 59 -15.17 33.74 27.06
N PHE A 60 -15.59 33.28 25.88
CA PHE A 60 -14.89 33.48 24.61
C PHE A 60 -15.70 34.36 23.63
N GLN A 61 -16.76 35.04 24.09
CA GLN A 61 -17.56 35.92 23.23
C GLN A 61 -16.79 37.12 22.70
N GLU A 62 -15.76 37.57 23.42
CA GLU A 62 -14.89 38.69 23.03
C GLU A 62 -13.63 38.23 22.28
N CYS A 63 -13.44 36.91 22.11
CA CYS A 63 -12.32 36.37 21.36
C CYS A 63 -12.68 36.22 19.87
N ILE A 64 -11.74 36.55 19.00
CA ILE A 64 -11.85 36.24 17.57
C ILE A 64 -11.58 34.75 17.41
N ILE A 65 -12.62 33.99 17.08
CA ILE A 65 -12.51 32.56 16.77
C ILE A 65 -12.28 32.42 15.27
N GLU A 66 -11.07 32.03 14.87
CA GLU A 66 -10.71 31.86 13.47
C GLU A 66 -11.22 30.54 12.87
N SER A 67 -11.41 29.50 13.70
CA SER A 67 -12.01 28.23 13.29
C SER A 67 -12.57 27.44 14.48
N THR A 68 -13.60 26.62 14.24
CA THR A 68 -14.18 25.71 15.24
C THR A 68 -13.87 24.26 14.86
N ILE A 69 -13.15 23.54 15.73
CA ILE A 69 -12.87 22.11 15.54
C ILE A 69 -14.10 21.30 15.95
N GLY A 70 -14.59 20.44 15.06
CA GLY A 70 -15.68 19.49 15.37
C GLY A 70 -17.09 19.96 15.06
N GLN A 71 -17.26 21.15 14.46
CA GLN A 71 -18.56 21.56 13.92
C GLN A 71 -18.81 20.80 12.61
N ARG A 72 -19.60 19.73 12.68
CA ARG A 72 -20.00 18.97 11.49
C ARG A 72 -21.02 19.80 10.71
N GLU A 73 -20.62 20.28 9.53
CA GLU A 73 -21.57 20.83 8.57
C GLU A 73 -22.56 19.73 8.15
N THR A 74 -23.84 20.11 8.06
CA THR A 74 -24.92 19.17 7.78
C THR A 74 -24.88 18.73 6.32
N VAL A 75 -24.49 17.48 6.09
CA VAL A 75 -24.63 16.81 4.78
C VAL A 75 -26.12 16.54 4.57
N SER A 76 -26.75 17.25 3.63
CA SER A 76 -28.20 17.19 3.46
C SER A 76 -28.62 16.92 2.02
N THR A 77 -27.72 17.13 1.05
CA THR A 77 -28.01 16.89 -0.37
C THR A 77 -27.12 15.79 -0.93
N SER A 78 -27.59 15.10 -1.97
CA SER A 78 -26.78 14.12 -2.73
C SER A 78 -25.42 14.72 -3.16
N LYS A 79 -25.41 15.99 -3.58
CA LYS A 79 -24.19 16.72 -3.95
C LYS A 79 -23.23 16.92 -2.77
N ASP A 80 -23.74 17.09 -1.55
CA ASP A 80 -22.91 17.16 -0.34
C ASP A 80 -22.27 15.79 -0.04
N PHE A 81 -23.02 14.69 -0.19
CA PHE A 81 -22.47 13.33 -0.03
C PHE A 81 -21.36 13.07 -1.06
N MET A 82 -21.58 13.46 -2.31
CA MET A 82 -20.59 13.33 -3.38
C MET A 82 -19.31 14.11 -3.06
N SER A 83 -19.44 15.40 -2.78
CA SER A 83 -18.28 16.31 -2.66
C SER A 83 -17.51 16.19 -1.34
N ARG A 84 -18.19 15.82 -0.25
CA ARG A 84 -17.59 15.87 1.10
C ARG A 84 -17.23 14.50 1.67
N ILE A 85 -17.80 13.42 1.12
CA ILE A 85 -17.57 12.06 1.61
C ILE A 85 -17.02 11.19 0.50
N TYR A 86 -17.77 11.05 -0.59
CA TYR A 86 -17.43 10.09 -1.65
C TYR A 86 -16.12 10.45 -2.37
N LEU A 87 -16.04 11.63 -2.98
CA LEU A 87 -14.84 12.04 -3.73
C LEU A 87 -13.59 12.11 -2.83
N PRO A 88 -13.63 12.72 -1.61
CA PRO A 88 -12.47 12.71 -0.73
C PRO A 88 -12.01 11.31 -0.35
N LEU A 89 -12.92 10.37 -0.11
CA LEU A 89 -12.57 8.98 0.20
C LEU A 89 -11.86 8.30 -0.97
N ILE A 90 -12.41 8.43 -2.18
CA ILE A 90 -11.80 7.88 -3.40
C ILE A 90 -10.44 8.52 -3.66
N ASP A 91 -10.32 9.84 -3.53
CA ASP A 91 -9.06 10.58 -3.70
C ASP A 91 -8.02 10.12 -2.66
N CYS A 92 -8.40 9.92 -1.40
CA CYS A 92 -7.50 9.34 -0.38
C CYS A 92 -7.02 7.93 -0.77
N MET A 93 -7.93 7.05 -1.20
CA MET A 93 -7.54 5.70 -1.65
C MET A 93 -6.57 5.76 -2.82
N LEU A 94 -6.81 6.64 -3.80
CA LEU A 94 -5.93 6.83 -4.95
C LEU A 94 -4.55 7.35 -4.54
N VAL A 95 -4.49 8.35 -3.65
CA VAL A 95 -3.22 8.89 -3.15
C VAL A 95 -2.41 7.79 -2.45
N GLU A 96 -3.02 7.07 -1.52
CA GLU A 96 -2.35 6.00 -0.76
C GLU A 96 -1.87 4.86 -1.67
N LEU A 97 -2.69 4.44 -2.64
CA LEU A 97 -2.30 3.39 -3.58
C LEU A 97 -1.16 3.83 -4.50
N ASN A 98 -1.21 5.06 -5.02
CA ASN A 98 -0.15 5.58 -5.89
C ASN A 98 1.17 5.80 -5.14
N ASP A 99 1.12 6.24 -3.88
CA ASP A 99 2.33 6.39 -3.07
C ASP A 99 2.93 5.02 -2.73
N ARG A 100 2.09 4.10 -2.24
CA ARG A 100 2.50 2.75 -1.84
C ARG A 100 3.05 1.94 -3.01
N PHE A 101 2.44 2.04 -4.19
CA PHE A 101 2.87 1.32 -5.40
C PHE A 101 3.56 2.23 -6.41
N SER A 102 4.24 3.26 -5.92
CA SER A 102 5.08 4.10 -6.76
C SER A 102 6.16 3.27 -7.47
N LEU A 103 6.66 3.78 -8.61
CA LEU A 103 7.74 3.14 -9.37
C LEU A 103 8.95 2.79 -8.50
N LYS A 104 9.25 3.61 -7.49
CA LYS A 104 10.33 3.38 -6.54
C LYS A 104 10.04 2.17 -5.65
N THR A 105 8.86 2.11 -5.04
CA THR A 105 8.49 0.99 -4.16
C THR A 105 8.39 -0.32 -4.94
N LEU A 106 7.85 -0.27 -6.16
CA LEU A 106 7.79 -1.41 -7.07
C LEU A 106 9.19 -1.91 -7.45
N SER A 107 10.12 -1.01 -7.81
CA SER A 107 11.53 -1.34 -8.06
C SER A 107 12.18 -2.01 -6.84
N LEU A 108 11.92 -1.49 -5.64
CA LEU A 108 12.41 -2.08 -4.40
C LEU A 108 11.83 -3.48 -4.15
N MET A 109 10.53 -3.68 -4.32
CA MET A 109 9.88 -5.00 -4.20
C MET A 109 10.45 -6.01 -5.21
N LYS A 110 10.67 -5.57 -6.46
CA LYS A 110 11.31 -6.38 -7.49
C LYS A 110 12.72 -6.80 -7.07
N SER A 111 13.48 -5.87 -6.49
CA SER A 111 14.83 -6.10 -6.02
C SER A 111 14.88 -7.03 -4.80
N ILE A 112 13.95 -6.87 -3.85
CA ILE A 112 13.75 -7.80 -2.73
C ILE A 112 13.41 -9.21 -3.22
N SER A 113 12.63 -9.33 -4.31
CA SER A 113 12.28 -10.64 -4.87
C SER A 113 13.50 -11.48 -5.31
N THR A 114 14.68 -10.88 -5.46
CA THR A 114 15.90 -11.60 -5.86
C THR A 114 16.45 -12.54 -4.78
N VAL A 115 16.08 -12.36 -3.51
CA VAL A 115 16.54 -13.24 -2.42
C VAL A 115 15.57 -14.37 -2.09
N TYR A 116 14.37 -14.39 -2.69
CA TYR A 116 13.36 -15.41 -2.45
C TYR A 116 13.50 -16.56 -3.47
N PRO A 117 13.77 -17.81 -3.03
CA PRO A 117 13.94 -18.95 -3.94
C PRO A 117 12.71 -19.28 -4.81
N GLU A 118 11.51 -18.92 -4.34
CA GLU A 118 10.25 -19.12 -5.08
C GLU A 118 9.99 -18.03 -6.13
N SER A 119 10.84 -17.01 -6.21
CA SER A 119 10.72 -15.93 -7.18
C SER A 119 11.34 -16.33 -8.51
N GLY A 120 10.69 -15.97 -9.62
CA GLY A 120 11.31 -16.06 -10.95
C GLY A 120 12.55 -15.16 -11.10
N ASN A 121 12.75 -14.21 -10.19
CA ASN A 121 13.90 -13.31 -10.14
C ASN A 121 15.01 -13.78 -9.16
N PHE A 122 14.93 -15.00 -8.63
CA PHE A 122 15.90 -15.48 -7.63
C PHE A 122 17.35 -15.40 -8.15
N LEU A 123 18.23 -14.80 -7.34
CA LEU A 123 19.64 -14.53 -7.65
C LEU A 123 19.87 -13.76 -8.97
N ASN A 124 18.91 -12.90 -9.36
CA ASN A 124 19.05 -12.01 -10.50
C ASN A 124 19.91 -10.78 -10.15
N ILE A 125 21.11 -10.74 -10.72
CA ILE A 125 22.13 -9.71 -10.51
C ILE A 125 21.69 -8.34 -11.05
N ASP A 126 20.95 -8.32 -12.16
CA ASP A 126 20.56 -7.07 -12.84
C ASP A 126 19.47 -6.29 -12.08
N GLN A 127 18.83 -6.93 -11.10
CA GLN A 127 17.70 -6.35 -10.36
C GLN A 127 18.04 -6.08 -8.89
N VAL A 128 19.29 -6.22 -8.48
CA VAL A 128 19.70 -6.17 -7.05
C VAL A 128 19.98 -4.75 -6.53
N ASP A 129 20.21 -3.80 -7.45
CA ASP A 129 20.78 -2.50 -7.12
C ASP A 129 19.88 -1.60 -6.24
N GLU A 130 18.56 -1.67 -6.42
CA GLU A 130 17.63 -0.86 -5.62
C GLU A 130 17.66 -1.28 -4.15
N PHE A 131 17.68 -2.58 -3.87
CA PHE A 131 17.69 -3.09 -2.51
C PHE A 131 19.04 -2.87 -1.82
N CYS A 132 20.16 -2.99 -2.57
CA CYS A 132 21.49 -2.63 -2.06
C CYS A 132 21.56 -1.19 -1.56
N ARG A 133 20.97 -0.24 -2.30
CA ARG A 133 20.90 1.18 -1.90
C ARG A 133 20.11 1.38 -0.61
N HIS A 134 19.11 0.55 -0.33
CA HIS A 134 18.28 0.65 0.87
C HIS A 134 18.91 0.00 2.12
N VAL A 135 19.76 -1.01 1.96
CA VAL A 135 20.34 -1.80 3.08
C VAL A 135 21.82 -1.46 3.33
N ASP A 136 22.38 -0.54 2.54
CA ASP A 136 23.80 -0.17 2.57
C ASP A 136 24.70 -1.42 2.40
N VAL A 137 24.47 -2.13 1.29
CA VAL A 137 25.21 -3.33 0.88
C VAL A 137 26.03 -3.00 -0.35
N ASP A 138 27.27 -3.49 -0.40
CA ASP A 138 28.11 -3.36 -1.60
C ASP A 138 27.52 -4.22 -2.74
N SER A 139 26.95 -3.53 -3.73
CA SER A 139 26.36 -4.16 -4.91
C SER A 139 27.38 -5.01 -5.69
N SER A 140 28.63 -4.57 -5.81
CA SER A 140 29.64 -5.31 -6.57
C SER A 140 29.99 -6.64 -5.89
N ALA A 141 30.22 -6.58 -4.57
CA ALA A 141 30.49 -7.78 -3.77
C ALA A 141 29.29 -8.74 -3.79
N LEU A 142 28.06 -8.23 -3.63
CA LEU A 142 26.86 -9.04 -3.65
C LEU A 142 26.63 -9.74 -5.00
N LYS A 143 26.84 -9.03 -6.12
CA LYS A 143 26.75 -9.60 -7.47
C LYS A 143 27.72 -10.76 -7.67
N ASN A 144 28.94 -10.65 -7.11
CA ASN A 144 29.91 -11.75 -7.12
C ASN A 144 29.44 -12.93 -6.25
N GLU A 145 28.93 -12.67 -5.05
CA GLU A 145 28.36 -13.72 -4.18
C GLU A 145 27.20 -14.45 -4.88
N PHE A 146 26.28 -13.73 -5.52
CA PHE A 146 25.16 -14.31 -6.25
C PHE A 146 25.62 -15.25 -7.37
N ASN A 147 26.66 -14.89 -8.13
CA ASN A 147 27.22 -15.76 -9.16
C ASN A 147 27.74 -17.08 -8.58
N VAL A 148 28.47 -17.02 -7.46
CA VAL A 148 29.02 -18.23 -6.81
C VAL A 148 27.90 -19.08 -6.22
N ILE A 149 26.93 -18.44 -5.57
CA ILE A 149 25.78 -19.12 -4.97
C ILE A 149 24.92 -19.80 -6.03
N LYS A 150 24.73 -19.17 -7.20
CA LYS A 150 23.96 -19.73 -8.31
C LYS A 150 24.54 -21.07 -8.77
N SER A 151 25.86 -21.11 -9.00
CA SER A 151 26.56 -22.37 -9.33
C SER A 151 26.49 -23.40 -8.21
N TRP A 152 26.51 -22.96 -6.95
CA TRP A 152 26.42 -23.86 -5.80
C TRP A 152 25.02 -24.46 -5.61
N ILE A 153 23.97 -23.68 -5.87
CA ILE A 153 22.57 -24.06 -5.64
C ILE A 153 21.99 -24.91 -6.77
N GLU A 154 22.56 -24.89 -7.97
CA GLU A 154 22.17 -25.78 -9.08
C GLU A 154 22.19 -27.27 -8.67
N SER A 155 23.05 -27.64 -7.71
CA SER A 155 23.12 -28.99 -7.15
C SER A 155 22.09 -29.29 -6.03
N LYS A 156 21.34 -28.29 -5.55
CA LYS A 156 20.50 -28.37 -4.34
C LYS A 156 19.16 -27.65 -4.54
N LYS A 157 18.04 -28.38 -4.50
CA LYS A 157 16.73 -27.73 -4.40
C LYS A 157 16.61 -26.91 -3.12
N VAL A 158 16.28 -25.63 -3.28
CA VAL A 158 15.94 -24.71 -2.20
C VAL A 158 14.62 -24.07 -2.56
N SER A 159 13.60 -24.33 -1.75
CA SER A 159 12.24 -23.86 -2.00
C SER A 159 11.85 -22.70 -1.10
N ASP A 160 12.56 -22.45 -0.02
CA ASP A 160 12.16 -21.50 1.03
C ASP A 160 13.35 -20.64 1.47
N ILE A 161 13.09 -19.36 1.75
CA ILE A 161 14.09 -18.38 2.16
C ILE A 161 14.74 -18.74 3.49
N ILE A 162 14.00 -19.34 4.44
CA ILE A 162 14.56 -19.76 5.72
C ILE A 162 15.46 -20.98 5.53
N LYS A 163 15.05 -21.96 4.71
CA LYS A 163 15.92 -23.09 4.33
C LYS A 163 17.16 -22.63 3.57
N PHE A 164 17.04 -21.59 2.75
CA PHE A 164 18.17 -20.99 2.05
C PHE A 164 19.16 -20.36 3.03
N LEU A 165 18.65 -19.53 3.94
CA LEU A 165 19.45 -18.87 4.97
C LEU A 165 20.20 -19.90 5.84
N ASN A 166 19.50 -20.93 6.33
CA ASN A 166 20.11 -21.99 7.14
C ASN A 166 21.24 -22.75 6.41
N LYS A 167 21.19 -22.84 5.08
CA LYS A 167 22.26 -23.44 4.28
C LYS A 167 23.45 -22.48 4.06
N LEU A 168 23.20 -21.16 4.06
CA LEU A 168 24.23 -20.13 3.92
C LEU A 168 24.93 -19.77 5.23
N LEU A 169 24.25 -19.89 6.38
CA LEU A 169 24.83 -19.56 7.69
C LEU A 169 26.16 -20.26 8.01
N PRO A 170 26.36 -21.57 7.70
CA PRO A 170 27.66 -22.23 7.87
C PRO A 170 28.78 -21.64 6.98
N LEU A 171 28.41 -20.93 5.91
CA LEU A 171 29.29 -20.30 4.94
C LEU A 171 29.29 -18.77 5.09
N SER A 172 28.97 -18.26 6.28
CA SER A 172 28.79 -16.83 6.54
C SER A 172 30.01 -15.97 6.24
N PHE A 173 31.20 -16.54 6.34
CA PHE A 173 32.45 -15.87 5.96
C PHE A 173 32.56 -15.64 4.44
N ALA A 174 31.99 -16.54 3.62
CA ALA A 174 32.06 -16.46 2.16
C ALA A 174 30.94 -15.62 1.53
N PHE A 175 29.79 -15.51 2.21
CA PHE A 175 28.60 -14.81 1.70
C PHE A 175 28.02 -13.76 2.67
N PRO A 176 28.84 -12.85 3.23
CA PRO A 176 28.38 -11.88 4.22
C PRO A 176 27.31 -10.93 3.67
N GLN A 177 27.41 -10.49 2.42
CA GLN A 177 26.46 -9.52 1.85
C GLN A 177 25.11 -10.17 1.60
N THR A 178 25.10 -11.40 1.09
CA THR A 178 23.87 -12.16 0.84
C THR A 178 23.13 -12.45 2.14
N ILE A 179 23.83 -12.82 3.22
CA ILE A 179 23.21 -13.03 4.53
C ILE A 179 22.64 -11.73 5.10
N LYS A 180 23.38 -10.62 4.99
CA LYS A 180 22.89 -9.31 5.41
C LYS A 180 21.61 -8.96 4.66
N MET A 181 21.60 -9.16 3.34
CA MET A 181 20.46 -8.84 2.49
C MET A 181 19.24 -9.74 2.75
N ILE A 182 19.43 -11.05 2.92
CA ILE A 182 18.34 -11.98 3.29
C ILE A 182 17.78 -11.61 4.66
N SER A 183 18.65 -11.34 5.65
CA SER A 183 18.21 -10.95 6.99
C SER A 183 17.38 -9.67 6.94
N SER A 184 17.87 -8.65 6.22
CA SER A 184 17.11 -7.41 6.00
C SER A 184 15.78 -7.67 5.29
N ALA A 185 15.74 -8.51 4.25
CA ALA A 185 14.49 -8.86 3.57
C ALA A 185 13.47 -9.54 4.49
N THR A 186 13.93 -10.41 5.40
CA THR A 186 13.03 -11.06 6.37
C THR A 186 12.53 -10.11 7.46
N THR A 187 13.26 -9.03 7.74
CA THR A 187 12.86 -8.00 8.72
C THR A 187 12.04 -6.87 8.12
N ILE A 188 12.18 -6.61 6.81
CA ILE A 188 11.33 -5.67 6.10
C ILE A 188 9.96 -6.36 6.01
N SER A 189 9.06 -5.94 6.90
CA SER A 189 7.67 -6.33 6.84
C SER A 189 7.06 -5.77 5.56
N VAL A 190 7.16 -6.53 4.47
CA VAL A 190 6.20 -6.42 3.37
C VAL A 190 4.90 -6.89 4.00
N SER A 191 3.95 -5.98 4.24
CA SER A 191 2.66 -6.32 4.82
C SER A 191 2.11 -7.54 4.09
N GLN A 192 2.05 -8.68 4.78
CA GLN A 192 1.34 -9.87 4.33
C GLN A 192 -0.17 -9.60 4.34
#